data_AF-A0A6G5AFK1-F1
#
_entry.id   AF-A0A6G5AFK1-F1
#
_cell.length_a   1.000
_cell.length_b   1.000
_cell.length_c   1.000
_cell.angle_alpha   90.00
_cell.angle_beta   90.00
_cell.angle_gamma   90.00
#
_symmetry.space_group_name_H-M   'P 1'
#
loop_
_entity.id
_entity.type
_entity.pdbx_description
1 polymer ?
#
loop_
_entity_poly.entity_id
_entity_poly.type
_entity_poly.pdbx_seq_one_letter_code
_entity_poly.pdbx_strand_id
1 'polypeptide(L)'
;MHFCVKACPLVQVDISNAQTSCFQPTLRTPAGIIHVGCRSICTGPPSGVKVDFNKKKCCTAPPDAWHHLKSGVNYTCELGRCNNRDTCEPWEVFSECWKYN
;
A
#
# COMPACT_ATOMS: atom_id res chain seq x y z
N MET A 1 11.71 8.32 -46.90
CA MET A 1 11.43 8.22 -45.45
C MET A 1 10.93 6.81 -45.18
N HIS A 2 11.75 5.96 -44.59
CA HIS A 2 11.44 4.54 -44.38
C HIS A 2 10.73 4.35 -43.03
N PHE A 3 9.50 3.86 -43.05
CA PHE A 3 8.83 3.31 -41.87
C PHE A 3 9.19 1.82 -41.74
N CYS A 4 9.86 1.43 -40.66
CA CYS A 4 10.03 0.02 -40.32
C CYS A 4 8.85 -0.44 -39.45
N VAL A 5 7.87 -1.09 -40.07
CA VAL A 5 6.89 -1.94 -39.37
C VAL A 5 7.55 -3.30 -39.18
N LYS A 6 8.24 -3.51 -38.06
CA LYS A 6 8.64 -4.88 -37.67
C LYS A 6 7.53 -5.48 -36.83
N ALA A 7 6.79 -6.42 -37.44
CA ALA A 7 5.88 -7.31 -36.74
C ALA A 7 6.61 -8.00 -35.58
N CYS A 8 6.06 -7.90 -34.38
CA CYS A 8 6.43 -8.74 -33.24
C CYS A 8 5.36 -9.85 -33.16
N PRO A 9 5.75 -11.14 -33.04
CA PRO A 9 4.83 -12.26 -33.15
C PRO A 9 3.73 -12.17 -32.09
N LEU A 10 2.52 -12.56 -32.49
CA LEU A 10 1.40 -12.79 -31.58
C LEU A 10 1.82 -13.82 -30.54
N VAL A 11 2.17 -13.37 -29.33
CA VAL A 11 2.28 -14.27 -28.19
C VAL A 11 0.85 -14.65 -27.82
N GLN A 12 0.47 -15.89 -28.14
CA GLN A 12 -0.70 -16.52 -27.54
C GLN A 12 -0.38 -16.74 -26.05
N VAL A 13 -0.92 -15.86 -25.21
CA VAL A 13 -0.85 -16.00 -23.75
C VAL A 13 -2.08 -16.76 -23.30
N ASP A 14 -1.99 -18.09 -23.26
CA ASP A 14 -2.86 -18.90 -22.40
C ASP A 14 -2.19 -19.00 -21.02
N ILE A 15 -2.47 -18.02 -20.16
CA ILE A 15 -2.14 -18.10 -18.74
C ILE A 15 -3.46 -17.85 -18.00
N SER A 16 -3.96 -18.88 -17.32
CA SER A 16 -5.01 -18.76 -16.31
C SER A 16 -4.74 -17.53 -15.44
N ASN A 17 -5.64 -16.57 -15.50
CA ASN A 17 -5.48 -15.17 -15.08
C ASN A 17 -5.30 -15.05 -13.55
N ALA A 18 -4.13 -15.39 -13.02
CA ALA A 18 -3.76 -15.16 -11.63
C ALA A 18 -3.34 -13.70 -11.46
N GLN A 19 -4.32 -12.80 -11.46
CA GLN A 19 -4.10 -11.36 -11.33
C GLN A 19 -3.62 -11.03 -9.91
N THR A 20 -2.49 -10.33 -9.79
CA THR A 20 -2.04 -9.80 -8.49
C THR A 20 -2.95 -8.66 -8.06
N SER A 21 -3.56 -8.76 -6.89
CA SER A 21 -4.35 -7.69 -6.29
C SER A 21 -3.64 -7.13 -5.07
N CYS A 22 -3.38 -5.83 -5.06
CA CYS A 22 -2.73 -5.13 -3.96
C CYS A 22 -3.67 -4.08 -3.36
N PHE A 23 -3.72 -4.06 -2.03
CA PHE A 23 -4.50 -3.11 -1.25
C PHE A 23 -3.56 -2.35 -0.29
N GLN A 24 -3.74 -1.04 -0.21
CA GLN A 24 -2.97 -0.17 0.67
C GLN A 24 -3.85 0.27 1.84
N PRO A 25 -3.68 -0.30 3.04
CA PRO A 25 -4.51 0.03 4.18
C PRO A 25 -4.31 1.48 4.62
N THR A 26 -5.41 2.15 4.92
CA THR A 26 -5.44 3.55 5.36
C THR A 26 -6.33 3.75 6.56
N LEU A 27 -6.00 4.76 7.37
CA LEU A 27 -6.81 5.21 8.51
C LEU A 27 -7.08 6.70 8.35
N ARG A 28 -8.23 7.14 8.88
CA ARG A 28 -8.51 8.56 9.06
C ARG A 28 -8.00 9.00 10.42
N THR A 29 -7.48 10.20 10.47
CA THR A 29 -7.15 10.95 11.69
C THR A 29 -7.82 12.33 11.60
N PRO A 30 -7.87 13.10 12.69
CA PRO A 30 -8.34 14.49 12.63
C PRO A 30 -7.51 15.37 11.66
N ALA A 31 -6.25 15.01 11.42
CA ALA A 31 -5.34 15.71 10.52
C ALA A 31 -5.37 15.19 9.06
N GLY A 32 -6.23 14.23 8.75
CA GLY A 32 -6.37 13.63 7.42
C GLY A 32 -6.05 12.14 7.37
N ILE A 33 -5.92 11.61 6.15
CA ILE A 33 -5.69 10.18 5.90
C ILE A 33 -4.20 9.84 6.06
N ILE A 34 -3.92 8.71 6.69
CA ILE A 34 -2.58 8.12 6.85
C ILE A 34 -2.56 6.66 6.36
N HIS A 35 -1.39 6.14 6.02
CA HIS A 35 -1.21 4.73 5.68
C HIS A 35 -0.96 3.88 6.93
N VAL A 36 -1.36 2.61 6.92
CA VAL A 36 -0.97 1.64 7.94
C VAL A 36 0.31 0.95 7.48
N GLY A 37 1.43 1.26 8.13
CA GLY A 37 2.75 0.88 7.66
C GLY A 37 3.14 1.52 6.32
N CYS A 38 4.17 0.93 5.69
CA CYS A 38 4.80 1.44 4.46
C CYS A 38 4.89 0.36 3.38
N ARG A 39 3.93 -0.58 3.37
CA ARG A 39 3.82 -1.64 2.35
C ARG A 39 2.35 -1.89 2.02
N SER A 40 2.10 -2.35 0.81
CA SER A 40 0.78 -2.85 0.40
C SER A 40 0.60 -4.31 0.81
N ILE A 41 -0.64 -4.70 1.10
CA ILE A 41 -1.05 -6.09 1.27
C ILE A 41 -1.39 -6.62 -0.12
N CYS A 42 -0.62 -7.58 -0.64
CA CYS A 42 -0.81 -8.13 -1.97
C CYS A 42 -1.19 -9.61 -1.92
N THR A 43 -2.06 -10.03 -2.82
CA THR A 43 -2.49 -11.41 -3.04
C THR A 43 -2.23 -11.81 -4.48
N GLY A 44 -1.88 -13.08 -4.71
CA GLY A 44 -1.52 -13.61 -6.02
C GLY A 44 -0.01 -13.64 -6.27
N PRO A 45 0.42 -14.00 -7.51
CA PRO A 45 1.83 -14.08 -7.86
C PRO A 45 2.51 -12.70 -7.76
N PRO A 46 3.83 -12.64 -7.50
CA PRO A 46 4.54 -11.38 -7.41
C PRO A 46 4.49 -10.62 -8.75
N SER A 47 3.99 -9.38 -8.73
CA SER A 47 3.80 -8.56 -9.95
C SER A 47 5.07 -7.81 -10.39
N GLY A 48 6.17 -7.88 -9.63
CA GLY A 48 7.39 -7.10 -9.87
C GLY A 48 7.24 -5.58 -9.66
N VAL A 49 6.01 -5.08 -9.52
CA VAL A 49 5.70 -3.66 -9.29
C VAL A 49 5.73 -3.37 -7.79
N LYS A 50 6.53 -2.38 -7.40
CA LYS A 50 6.57 -1.85 -6.03
C LYS A 50 5.99 -0.44 -5.99
N VAL A 51 5.12 -0.18 -5.02
CA VAL A 51 4.61 1.16 -4.73
C VAL A 51 5.67 1.92 -3.93
N ASP A 52 5.99 3.15 -4.33
CA ASP A 52 6.90 4.00 -3.58
C ASP A 52 6.17 4.71 -2.43
N PHE A 53 6.48 4.30 -1.21
CA PHE A 53 5.96 4.89 0.02
C PHE A 53 6.87 5.96 0.61
N ASN A 54 8.03 6.23 0.01
CA ASN A 54 9.03 7.10 0.60
C ASN A 54 8.46 8.47 0.99
N LYS A 55 8.79 8.93 2.20
CA LYS A 55 8.37 10.20 2.81
C LYS A 55 6.87 10.32 3.09
N LYS A 56 6.05 9.30 2.83
CA LYS A 56 4.61 9.30 3.17
C LYS A 56 4.41 9.20 4.68
N LYS A 57 3.30 9.78 5.17
CA LYS A 57 2.86 9.63 6.57
C LYS A 57 2.29 8.23 6.79
N CYS A 58 2.63 7.62 7.90
CA CYS A 58 2.20 6.28 8.26
C CYS A 58 1.87 6.17 9.75
N CYS A 59 1.11 5.14 10.10
CA CYS A 59 1.01 4.57 11.44
C CYS A 59 2.01 3.41 11.56
N THR A 60 2.66 3.26 12.71
CA THR A 60 3.68 2.21 12.95
C THR A 60 3.11 0.80 13.03
N ALA A 61 1.79 0.66 13.15
CA ALA A 61 1.12 -0.63 13.11
C ALA A 61 1.43 -1.39 11.80
N PRO A 62 1.58 -2.73 11.84
CA PRO A 62 1.77 -3.51 10.63
C PRO A 62 0.50 -3.41 9.75
N PRO A 63 0.63 -3.35 8.41
CA PRO A 63 -0.51 -3.21 7.50
C PRO A 63 -1.61 -4.24 7.74
N ASP A 64 -1.23 -5.48 8.06
CA ASP A 64 -2.16 -6.59 8.31
C ASP A 64 -3.07 -6.33 9.52
N ALA A 65 -2.64 -5.50 10.49
CA ALA A 65 -3.47 -5.10 11.62
C ALA A 65 -4.77 -4.40 11.18
N TRP A 66 -4.79 -3.76 10.01
CA TRP A 66 -5.96 -3.06 9.48
C TRP A 66 -7.19 -3.97 9.31
N HIS A 67 -6.97 -5.27 9.05
CA HIS A 67 -8.07 -6.25 8.96
C HIS A 67 -8.72 -6.54 10.31
N HIS A 68 -8.00 -6.33 11.41
CA HIS A 68 -8.48 -6.57 12.77
C HIS A 68 -9.13 -5.33 13.40
N LEU A 69 -9.00 -4.16 12.77
CA LEU A 69 -9.64 -2.94 13.23
C LEU A 69 -11.14 -2.95 12.89
N LYS A 70 -11.96 -2.65 13.90
CA LYS A 70 -13.38 -2.33 13.71
C LYS A 70 -13.54 -0.93 13.12
N SER A 71 -14.39 -0.80 12.11
CA SER A 71 -14.72 0.49 11.50
C SER A 71 -15.46 1.40 12.47
N GLY A 72 -15.16 2.71 12.42
CA GLY A 72 -15.79 3.73 13.26
C GLY A 72 -15.33 3.73 14.73
N VAL A 73 -14.43 2.84 15.12
CA VAL A 73 -13.81 2.84 16.45
C VAL A 73 -12.54 3.70 16.42
N ASN A 74 -12.38 4.57 17.41
CA ASN A 74 -11.18 5.37 17.60
C ASN A 74 -10.11 4.56 18.34
N TYR A 75 -8.94 4.45 17.73
CA TYR A 75 -7.73 3.87 18.31
C TYR A 75 -6.67 4.96 18.49
N THR A 76 -5.69 4.69 19.34
CA THR A 76 -4.48 5.51 19.41
C THR A 76 -3.46 4.97 18.41
N CYS A 77 -3.12 5.75 17.39
CA CYS A 77 -2.07 5.44 16.43
C CYS A 77 -0.81 6.23 16.75
N GLU A 78 0.33 5.54 16.77
CA GLU A 78 1.63 6.19 16.72
C GLU A 78 1.97 6.55 15.27
N LEU A 79 2.27 7.82 15.03
CA LEU A 79 2.54 8.38 13.72
C LEU A 79 4.03 8.33 13.39
N GLY A 80 4.32 8.26 12.11
CA GLY A 80 5.68 8.23 11.59
C GLY A 80 5.78 8.58 10.11
N ARG A 81 6.96 8.30 9.56
CA ARG A 81 7.28 8.48 8.13
C ARG A 81 7.87 7.23 7.52
N CYS A 82 7.45 6.92 6.31
CA CYS A 82 8.08 5.87 5.53
C CYS A 82 9.48 6.29 5.04
N ASN A 83 10.45 5.40 5.23
CA ASN A 83 11.81 5.53 4.69
C ASN A 83 11.99 4.71 3.41
N ASN A 84 13.21 4.73 2.86
CA ASN A 84 13.56 3.99 1.63
C ASN A 84 13.60 2.45 1.83
N ARG A 85 13.32 1.95 3.03
CA ARG A 85 13.34 0.52 3.40
C ARG A 85 11.94 0.00 3.73
N ASP A 86 10.90 0.66 3.22
CA ASP A 86 9.49 0.30 3.47
C ASP A 86 9.16 0.17 4.96
N THR A 87 9.84 0.95 5.80
CA THR A 87 9.67 0.97 7.26
C THR A 87 9.07 2.30 7.69
N CYS A 88 8.08 2.25 8.59
CA CYS A 88 7.51 3.44 9.21
C CYS A 88 8.37 3.85 10.41
N GLU A 89 9.16 4.92 10.27
CA GLU A 89 9.98 5.47 11.34
C GLU A 89 9.09 6.33 12.27
N PRO A 90 8.97 6.00 13.56
CA PRO A 90 8.12 6.73 14.50
C PRO A 90 8.61 8.15 14.74
N TRP A 91 7.68 9.05 15.06
CA TRP A 91 7.97 10.41 15.51
C TRP A 91 7.69 10.62 17.00
N GLU A 92 7.34 9.57 17.74
CA GLU A 92 6.84 9.66 19.12
C GLU A 92 5.59 10.57 19.25
N VAL A 93 4.86 10.75 18.14
CA VAL A 93 3.62 11.52 18.07
C VAL A 93 2.46 10.55 17.98
N PHE A 94 1.48 10.71 18.87
CA PHE A 94 0.28 9.88 18.89
C PHE A 94 -0.93 10.69 18.46
N SER A 95 -1.85 10.06 17.73
CA SER A 95 -3.10 10.66 17.32
C SER A 95 -4.23 9.64 17.30
N GLU A 96 -5.45 10.12 17.48
CA GLU A 96 -6.63 9.30 17.27
C GLU A 96 -6.75 8.92 15.79
N CYS A 97 -7.09 7.66 15.55
CA CYS A 97 -7.23 7.12 14.21
C CYS A 97 -8.40 6.13 14.14
N TRP A 98 -9.05 6.06 13.00
CA TRP A 98 -10.15 5.12 12.79
C TRP A 98 -10.17 4.59 11.36
N LYS A 99 -10.63 3.35 11.24
CA LYS A 99 -10.97 2.74 9.97
C LYS A 99 -12.32 3.30 9.50
N TYR A 100 -12.34 3.78 8.27
CA TYR A 100 -13.57 4.25 7.61
C TYR A 100 -14.14 3.12 6.74
N ASN A 101 -15.47 2.98 6.73
CA ASN A 101 -16.19 2.01 5.89
C ASN A 101 -16.21 2.46 4.42
#